data_AF-A0A519SSE8-F1
#
_entry.id   AF-A0A519SSE8-F1
#
_cell.length_a   1.000
_cell.length_b   1.000
_cell.length_c   1.000
_cell.angle_alpha   90.00
_cell.angle_beta   90.00
_cell.angle_gamma   90.00
#
_symmetry.space_group_name_H-M   'P 1'
#
loop_
_entity.id
_entity.type
_entity.pdbx_description
1 polymer ?
#
loop_
_entity_poly.entity_id
_entity_poly.type
_entity_poly.pdbx_seq_one_letter_code
_entity_poly.pdbx_strand_id
1 'polypeptide(L)' 'MNREEILKAYLEDEIFVEQGYLNEGDSANYKWATPTDNNLIQIIKLAIDGEISSESSNVTERKINAFLNK' A
#
# COMPACT_ATOMS: atom_id res chain seq x y z
N MET A 1 2.98 -10.19 12.37
CA MET A 1 2.06 -9.70 11.34
C MET A 1 2.71 -9.95 9.98
N ASN A 2 2.02 -10.59 9.05
CA ASN A 2 2.52 -10.78 7.68
C ASN A 2 2.11 -9.59 6.79
N ARG A 3 2.71 -9.47 5.59
CA ARG A 3 2.44 -8.40 4.61
C ARG A 3 0.94 -8.22 4.31
N GLU A 4 0.21 -9.33 4.21
CA GLU A 4 -1.23 -9.34 3.89
C GLU A 4 -2.07 -8.75 5.04
N GLU A 5 -1.77 -9.13 6.28
CA GLU A 5 -2.45 -8.64 7.48
C GLU A 5 -2.23 -7.13 7.66
N ILE A 6 -1.02 -6.64 7.42
CA ILE A 6 -0.71 -5.21 7.52
C ILE A 6 -1.44 -4.43 6.42
N LEU A 7 -1.45 -4.93 5.18
CA LEU A 7 -2.17 -4.29 4.09
C LEU A 7 -3.66 -4.17 4.41
N LYS A 8 -4.29 -5.26 4.88
CA LYS A 8 -5.71 -5.23 5.27
C LYS A 8 -5.99 -4.21 6.36
N ALA A 9 -5.18 -4.22 7.42
CA ALA A 9 -5.33 -3.27 8.52
C ALA A 9 -5.27 -1.81 8.04
N TYR A 10 -4.42 -1.49 7.05
CA TYR A 10 -4.39 -0.17 6.44
C TYR A 10 -5.63 0.13 5.60
N LEU A 11 -6.05 -0.79 4.73
CA LEU A 11 -7.16 -0.54 3.80
C LEU A 11 -8.54 -0.61 4.46
N GLU A 12 -8.62 -1.19 5.65
CA GLU A 12 -9.81 -1.18 6.50
C GLU A 12 -9.97 0.14 7.28
N ASP A 13 -8.97 1.02 7.28
CA ASP A 13 -9.06 2.34 7.89
C ASP A 13 -10.06 3.23 7.12
N GLU A 14 -11.03 3.79 7.83
CA GLU A 14 -12.09 4.64 7.28
C GLU A 14 -11.53 5.84 6.52
N ILE A 15 -10.32 6.31 6.83
CA ILE A 15 -9.67 7.43 6.15
C ILE A 15 -9.55 7.21 4.63
N PHE A 16 -9.42 5.97 4.17
CA PHE A 16 -9.34 5.67 2.73
C PHE A 16 -10.67 5.90 2.02
N VAL A 17 -11.78 5.64 2.71
CA VAL A 17 -13.13 5.88 2.20
C VAL A 17 -13.49 7.36 2.34
N GLU A 18 -13.20 7.97 3.49
CA GLU A 18 -13.49 9.38 3.77
C GLU A 18 -12.80 10.33 2.78
N GLN A 19 -11.55 10.01 2.40
CA GLN A 19 -10.78 10.81 1.44
C GLN A 19 -11.08 10.46 -0.02
N GLY A 20 -11.99 9.50 -0.27
CA GLY A 20 -12.36 9.07 -1.62
C GLY A 20 -11.26 8.31 -2.36
N TYR A 21 -10.28 7.75 -1.64
CA TYR A 21 -9.23 6.92 -2.23
C TYR A 21 -9.70 5.51 -2.56
N LEU A 22 -10.69 5.02 -1.82
CA LEU A 22 -11.37 3.73 -2.02
C LEU A 22 -12.88 3.89 -1.86
N ASN A 23 -13.67 3.07 -2.57
CA ASN A 23 -15.10 2.95 -2.27
C ASN A 23 -15.31 1.99 -1.09
N GLU A 24 -16.47 2.08 -0.45
CA GLU A 24 -16.88 1.10 0.55
C GLU A 24 -16.82 -0.33 -0.03
N GLY A 25 -16.10 -1.21 0.66
CA GLY A 25 -15.93 -2.62 0.27
C GLY A 25 -14.84 -2.88 -0.79
N ASP A 26 -14.23 -1.86 -1.39
CA ASP A 26 -13.14 -2.06 -2.36
C ASP A 26 -11.87 -2.61 -1.70
N SER A 27 -11.66 -2.37 -0.41
CA SER A 27 -10.52 -2.89 0.37
C SER A 27 -10.36 -4.41 0.24
N ALA A 28 -11.46 -5.15 0.15
CA ALA A 28 -11.48 -6.60 0.00
C ALA A 28 -10.90 -7.10 -1.34
N ASN A 29 -10.86 -6.24 -2.36
CA ASN A 29 -10.33 -6.57 -3.69
C ASN A 29 -8.79 -6.50 -3.75
N TYR A 30 -8.16 -5.82 -2.80
CA TYR A 30 -6.72 -5.63 -2.78
C TYR A 30 -6.03 -6.67 -1.90
N LYS A 31 -5.46 -7.68 -2.56
CA LYS A 31 -4.57 -8.66 -1.93
C LYS A 31 -3.12 -8.31 -2.22
N TRP A 32 -2.20 -8.76 -1.37
CA TRP A 32 -0.77 -8.47 -1.54
C TRP A 32 -0.24 -8.94 -2.90
N ALA A 33 -0.52 -10.21 -3.23
CA ALA A 33 -0.06 -10.85 -4.46
C ALA A 33 -0.78 -10.38 -5.74
N THR A 34 -1.90 -9.66 -5.60
CA THR A 34 -2.69 -9.21 -6.75
C THR A 34 -2.12 -7.89 -7.29
N PRO A 35 -1.77 -7.81 -8.60
CA PRO A 35 -1.41 -6.54 -9.21
C PRO A 35 -2.58 -5.57 -9.15
N THR A 36 -2.29 -4.28 -9.05
CA THR A 36 -3.30 -3.23 -8.98
C THR A 36 -2.89 -2.03 -9.82
N ASP A 37 -3.85 -1.44 -10.50
CA ASP A 37 -3.66 -0.20 -11.26
C ASP A 37 -3.81 1.04 -10.36
N ASN A 38 -4.13 0.85 -9.07
CA ASN A 38 -4.24 1.94 -8.11
C ASN A 38 -2.85 2.25 -7.52
N ASN A 39 -2.29 3.38 -7.95
CA ASN A 39 -0.97 3.85 -7.52
C ASN A 39 -0.84 3.97 -5.99
N LEU A 40 -1.91 4.40 -5.29
CA LEU A 40 -1.88 4.52 -3.83
C LEU A 40 -1.68 3.16 -3.16
N ILE A 41 -2.42 2.15 -3.60
CA ILE A 41 -2.31 0.78 -3.07
C ILE A 41 -0.92 0.22 -3.34
N GLN A 42 -0.35 0.50 -4.51
CA GLN A 42 0.99 0.06 -4.85
C GLN A 42 2.07 0.75 -4.00
N ILE A 43 1.90 2.03 -3.68
CA ILE A 43 2.79 2.77 -2.77
C ILE A 43 2.71 2.21 -1.35
N ILE A 44 1.50 1.91 -0.86
CA ILE A 44 1.31 1.31 0.46
C ILE A 44 2.00 -0.05 0.54
N LYS A 45 1.87 -0.88 -0.50
CA LYS A 45 2.59 -2.16 -0.59
C LYS A 45 4.11 -1.95 -0.55
N LEU A 46 4.64 -0.97 -1.28
CA LEU A 46 6.08 -0.65 -1.26
C LEU A 46 6.55 -0.19 0.12
N ALA A 47 5.75 0.62 0.82
CA ALA A 47 6.05 1.09 2.16
C ALA A 47 6.07 -0.06 3.18
N ILE A 48 5.05 -0.93 3.16
CA ILE A 48 4.97 -2.13 4.01
C ILE A 48 6.15 -3.06 3.73
N ASP A 49 6.55 -3.24 2.46
CA ASP A 49 7.67 -4.10 2.13
C ASP A 49 9.02 -3.54 2.62
N GLY A 50 9.19 -2.22 2.54
CA GLY A 50 10.35 -1.51 3.11
C GLY A 50 10.46 -1.72 4.62
N GLU A 51 9.35 -1.55 5.34
CA GLU A 51 9.30 -1.74 6.80
C GLU A 51 9.63 -3.17 7.21
N ILE A 52 8.97 -4.17 6.58
CA ILE A 52 9.20 -5.59 6.88
C ILE A 52 10.64 -6.02 6.57
N SER A 53 11.20 -5.46 5.50
CA SER A 53 12.58 -5.74 5.09
C SER A 53 13.62 -4.95 5.90
N SER A 54 13.19 -4.13 6.87
CA SER A 54 14.04 -3.21 7.65
C SER A 54 14.89 -2.31 6.75
N GLU A 55 14.35 -1.90 5.61
CA GLU A 55 14.99 -0.95 4.72
C GLU A 55 14.99 0.44 5.36
N SER A 56 16.08 1.20 5.15
CA SER A 56 16.08 2.60 5.56
C SER A 56 14.98 3.37 4.81
N SER A 57 14.35 4.33 5.48
CA SER A 57 13.28 5.15 4.90
C SER A 57 13.70 5.81 3.58
N ASN A 58 14.97 6.22 3.46
CA ASN A 58 15.53 6.81 2.23
C ASN A 58 15.49 5.84 1.03
N VAL A 59 15.69 4.54 1.26
CA VAL A 59 15.64 3.52 0.21
C VAL A 59 14.20 3.29 -0.22
N THR A 60 13.29 3.16 0.74
CA THR A 60 11.85 3.00 0.48
C THR A 60 11.28 4.20 -0.26
N GLU A 61 11.64 5.42 0.15
CA GLU A 61 11.24 6.66 -0.52
C GLU A 61 11.73 6.71 -1.98
N ARG A 62 13.00 6.34 -2.23
CA ARG A 62 13.54 6.25 -3.58
C ARG A 62 12.76 5.26 -4.45
N LYS A 63 12.36 4.11 -3.91
CA LYS A 63 11.54 3.12 -4.64
C LYS A 63 10.15 3.66 -4.95
N ILE A 64 9.51 4.33 -4.00
CA ILE A 64 8.20 4.97 -4.19
C ILE A 64 8.29 6.05 -5.28
N ASN A 65 9.30 6.92 -5.21
CA ASN A 65 9.53 7.96 -6.22
C ASN A 65 9.84 7.36 -7.59
N ALA A 66 10.63 6.29 -7.66
CA ALA A 66 10.91 5.61 -8.92
C ALA A 66 9.68 4.92 -9.52
N PHE A 67 8.73 4.49 -8.68
CA PHE A 67 7.44 3.96 -9.14
C PHE A 67 6.53 5.07 -9.68
N LEU A 68 6.43 6.19 -8.96
CA LEU A 68 5.57 7.33 -9.33
C LEU A 68 6.02 8.11 -10.57
N ASN A 69 7.31 8.14 -10.86
CA ASN A 69 7.88 8.86 -12.00
C ASN A 69 8.02 7.99 -13.28
N LYS A 70 7.38 6.82 -13.31
CA LYS A 70 7.24 5.99 -14.52
C LYS A 70 6.00 6.39 -15.30
#